data_AF-A0A7J8J3Q4-F1
#
_entry.id   AF-A0A7J8J3Q4-F1
#
_cell.length_a   1.000
_cell.length_b   1.000
_cell.length_c   1.000
_cell.angle_alpha   90.00
_cell.angle_beta   90.00
_cell.angle_gamma   90.00
#
_symmetry.space_group_name_H-M   'P 1'
#
loop_
_entity.id
_entity.type
_entity.pdbx_description
1 polymer ?
#
loop_
_entity_poly.entity_id
_entity_poly.type
_entity_poly.pdbx_seq_one_letter_code
_entity_poly.pdbx_strand_id
1 'polypeptide(L)'
;MISKRNKDNSTSCSHPVTKHEFQDNKCLVHILRETTVKYSKIRSFHGQCQLDLCRHEVRYGCLREDECFYAHSLVELKVWILQSETGISHDAIAQESERYWQNLEANVPGAQVPGNQIMPGFLNMKIKFVCAQCLRNGQVIEPDKNRKYCSAKAGHPWTKDRRAMRVMSVERKKWMNIRPLPTKKQMPLQFDLCNHIASGKKCQYVGNCSFAHSPEEREVWTYMKENGIQDMEQFYELWLKSQKNEKSDDVASQSNKENGKQIHMPTDYAEVTVDFHCWMCGKNCNSEKQWQGHISSEKHKEKVFHTEDDQYCWQHRFPTGYFSICDRYMNGTCTEGSSCKFAHGNAELHEWEERRDALKMKLNKARKDHLIAPNDNDFGKYSFLFKDLN
;
A
#
# COMPACT_ATOMS: atom_id res chain seq x y z
N MET A 1 -12.41 -25.29 -5.63
CA MET A 1 -13.14 -24.97 -6.88
C MET A 1 -14.56 -24.57 -6.52
N ILE A 2 -15.12 -23.54 -7.15
CA ILE A 2 -16.51 -23.12 -6.91
C ILE A 2 -17.44 -23.84 -7.88
N SER A 3 -18.51 -24.41 -7.34
CA SER A 3 -19.57 -25.02 -8.13
C SER A 3 -20.69 -23.99 -8.31
N LYS A 4 -21.03 -23.71 -9.56
CA LYS A 4 -22.11 -22.79 -9.93
C LYS A 4 -23.44 -23.55 -9.97
N ARG A 5 -24.54 -22.85 -10.24
CA ARG A 5 -25.81 -23.53 -10.55
C ARG A 5 -25.65 -24.35 -11.84
N ASN A 6 -26.09 -25.60 -11.83
CA ASN A 6 -26.05 -26.44 -13.01
C ASN A 6 -26.99 -25.90 -14.09
N LYS A 7 -26.53 -25.86 -15.34
CA LYS A 7 -27.29 -25.36 -16.50
C LYS A 7 -28.38 -26.33 -16.94
N ASP A 8 -28.18 -27.64 -16.73
CA ASP A 8 -29.10 -28.69 -17.20
C ASP A 8 -30.13 -29.07 -16.12
N ASN A 9 -29.79 -28.89 -14.84
CA ASN A 9 -30.69 -29.12 -13.72
C ASN A 9 -30.56 -28.02 -12.66
N SER A 10 -31.45 -27.03 -12.72
CA SER A 10 -31.40 -25.79 -11.94
C SER A 10 -31.48 -25.99 -10.41
N THR A 11 -31.92 -27.16 -9.94
CA THR A 11 -32.00 -27.51 -8.51
C THR A 11 -30.68 -28.01 -7.94
N SER A 12 -29.67 -28.29 -8.77
CA SER A 12 -28.40 -28.91 -8.35
C SER A 12 -27.18 -28.02 -8.62
N CYS A 13 -26.13 -28.17 -7.80
CA CYS A 13 -24.83 -27.52 -8.05
C CYS A 13 -24.03 -28.20 -9.17
N SER A 14 -23.13 -27.47 -9.83
CA SER A 14 -22.34 -27.92 -10.97
C SER A 14 -21.11 -28.76 -10.58
N HIS A 15 -21.09 -29.35 -9.39
CA HIS A 15 -19.96 -30.11 -8.90
C HIS A 15 -19.93 -31.49 -9.59
N PRO A 16 -18.78 -31.95 -10.11
CA PRO A 16 -18.72 -33.12 -10.99
C PRO A 16 -18.94 -34.47 -10.27
N VAL A 17 -18.78 -34.53 -8.95
CA VAL A 17 -18.85 -35.78 -8.16
C VAL A 17 -20.09 -35.81 -7.27
N THR A 18 -20.19 -34.88 -6.32
CA THR A 18 -21.34 -34.73 -5.42
C THR A 18 -22.31 -33.66 -5.92
N LYS A 19 -23.59 -34.00 -6.17
CA LYS A 19 -24.62 -33.01 -6.50
C LYS A 19 -25.35 -32.59 -5.22
N HIS A 20 -25.19 -31.34 -4.82
CA HIS A 20 -25.92 -30.75 -3.70
C HIS A 20 -27.15 -30.00 -4.21
N GLU A 21 -28.20 -29.94 -3.38
CA GLU A 21 -29.33 -29.06 -3.61
C GLU A 21 -28.86 -27.60 -3.54
N PHE A 22 -29.05 -26.87 -4.63
CA PHE A 22 -28.44 -25.55 -4.81
C PHE A 22 -29.03 -24.52 -3.85
N GLN A 23 -30.33 -24.59 -3.56
CA GLN A 23 -31.01 -23.57 -2.78
C GLN A 23 -30.58 -23.59 -1.30
N ASP A 24 -30.34 -24.78 -0.76
CA ASP A 24 -29.95 -24.97 0.64
C ASP A 24 -28.45 -24.71 0.88
N ASN A 25 -27.63 -24.88 -0.18
CA ASN A 25 -26.17 -24.82 -0.08
C ASN A 25 -25.55 -23.62 -0.80
N LYS A 26 -26.37 -22.68 -1.27
CA LYS A 26 -25.86 -21.45 -1.90
C LYS A 26 -25.21 -20.54 -0.86
N CYS A 27 -24.14 -19.88 -1.27
CA CYS A 27 -23.51 -18.82 -0.50
C CYS A 27 -23.23 -17.62 -1.39
N LEU A 28 -23.25 -16.43 -0.80
CA LEU A 28 -22.81 -15.23 -1.47
C LEU A 28 -21.28 -15.23 -1.50
N VAL A 29 -20.70 -14.92 -2.65
CA VAL A 29 -19.25 -14.92 -2.85
C VAL A 29 -18.83 -13.63 -3.50
N HIS A 30 -17.87 -12.93 -2.88
CA HIS A 30 -17.16 -11.85 -3.52
C HIS A 30 -16.08 -12.41 -4.45
N ILE A 31 -16.13 -12.00 -5.72
CA ILE A 31 -15.14 -12.39 -6.73
C ILE A 31 -14.17 -11.22 -6.91
N LEU A 32 -12.96 -11.36 -6.36
CA LEU A 32 -11.91 -10.39 -6.56
C LEU A 32 -11.06 -10.80 -7.78
N ARG A 33 -11.21 -10.07 -8.89
CA ARG A 33 -10.49 -10.32 -10.14
C ARG A 33 -9.16 -9.56 -10.19
N GLU A 34 -8.20 -10.00 -9.39
CA GLU A 34 -6.80 -9.55 -9.45
C GLU A 34 -6.01 -10.43 -10.44
N THR A 35 -4.75 -10.83 -10.16
CA THR A 35 -3.99 -11.81 -10.97
C THR A 35 -4.60 -13.17 -11.03
N THR A 36 -5.18 -13.58 -9.92
CA THR A 36 -5.87 -14.83 -9.74
C THR A 36 -7.28 -14.47 -9.29
N VAL A 37 -8.25 -15.22 -9.77
CA VAL A 37 -9.61 -15.04 -9.30
C VAL A 37 -9.67 -15.56 -7.88
N LYS A 38 -9.68 -14.65 -6.90
CA LYS A 38 -9.87 -14.98 -5.50
C LYS A 38 -11.36 -14.91 -5.18
N TYR A 39 -11.79 -15.87 -4.39
CA TYR A 39 -13.17 -15.97 -3.96
C TYR A 39 -13.21 -15.85 -2.45
N SER A 40 -14.03 -14.93 -1.95
CA SER A 40 -14.25 -14.75 -0.53
C SER A 40 -15.72 -14.98 -0.24
N LYS A 41 -16.03 -15.96 0.60
CA LYS A 41 -17.40 -16.20 1.06
C LYS A 41 -17.87 -14.99 1.88
N ILE A 42 -19.10 -14.57 1.65
CA ILE A 42 -19.80 -13.56 2.44
C ILE A 42 -20.91 -14.28 3.20
N ARG A 43 -20.80 -14.31 4.52
CA ARG A 43 -21.81 -14.94 5.40
C ARG A 43 -22.98 -13.99 5.61
N SER A 44 -24.15 -14.55 5.92
CA SER A 44 -25.34 -13.75 6.18
C SER A 44 -25.22 -13.05 7.53
N PHE A 45 -25.70 -11.82 7.60
CA PHE A 45 -25.84 -11.12 8.87
C PHE A 45 -26.96 -11.75 9.71
N HIS A 46 -26.67 -12.03 10.98
CA HIS A 46 -27.62 -12.50 11.98
C HIS A 46 -27.54 -11.60 13.23
N GLY A 47 -28.57 -11.59 14.07
CA GLY A 47 -28.61 -10.72 15.26
C GLY A 47 -27.49 -10.92 16.29
N GLN A 48 -26.72 -12.01 16.19
CA GLN A 48 -25.55 -12.28 17.05
C GLN A 48 -24.23 -11.75 16.45
N CYS A 49 -24.22 -11.34 15.19
CA CYS A 49 -23.04 -10.81 14.51
C CYS A 49 -22.67 -9.42 15.02
N GLN A 50 -21.38 -9.19 15.24
CA GLN A 50 -20.80 -7.90 15.57
C GLN A 50 -20.32 -7.22 14.30
N LEU A 51 -20.67 -5.94 14.12
CA LEU A 51 -20.25 -5.11 12.98
C LEU A 51 -18.79 -4.64 13.14
N ASP A 52 -17.87 -5.57 13.34
CA ASP A 52 -16.43 -5.33 13.43
C ASP A 52 -15.64 -6.50 12.82
N LEU A 53 -14.37 -6.29 12.54
CA LEU A 53 -13.48 -7.25 11.91
C LEU A 53 -12.94 -8.30 12.89
N CYS A 54 -12.87 -9.54 12.42
CA CYS A 54 -12.29 -10.65 13.17
C CYS A 54 -10.76 -10.47 13.27
N ARG A 55 -10.28 -10.20 14.48
CA ARG A 55 -8.83 -10.03 14.76
C ARG A 55 -8.00 -11.28 14.46
N HIS A 56 -8.63 -12.47 14.56
CA HIS A 56 -7.96 -13.75 14.30
C HIS A 56 -7.82 -14.03 12.80
N GLU A 57 -8.83 -13.68 11.99
CA GLU A 57 -8.79 -13.83 10.54
C GLU A 57 -7.63 -13.03 9.92
N VAL A 58 -7.41 -11.80 10.40
CA VAL A 58 -6.37 -10.90 9.90
C VAL A 58 -4.94 -11.41 10.15
N ARG A 59 -4.73 -12.25 11.18
CA ARG A 59 -3.39 -12.63 11.65
C ARG A 59 -3.04 -14.10 11.42
N TYR A 60 -3.99 -15.02 11.60
CA TYR A 60 -3.74 -16.47 11.59
C TYR A 60 -4.84 -17.31 10.90
N GLY A 61 -5.94 -16.69 10.43
CA GLY A 61 -7.15 -17.40 10.00
C GLY A 61 -8.07 -17.73 11.18
N CYS A 62 -9.39 -17.58 11.00
CA CYS A 62 -10.37 -17.80 12.05
C CYS A 62 -10.82 -19.25 12.12
N LEU A 63 -10.53 -19.92 13.23
CA LEU A 63 -10.92 -21.32 13.49
C LEU A 63 -12.43 -21.54 13.65
N ARG A 64 -13.21 -20.46 13.82
CA ARG A 64 -14.68 -20.54 13.95
C ARG A 64 -15.40 -20.54 12.59
N GLU A 65 -14.69 -20.28 11.50
CA GLU A 65 -15.23 -20.29 10.14
C GLU A 65 -16.61 -19.60 10.03
N ASP A 66 -17.67 -20.36 9.71
CA ASP A 66 -19.02 -19.84 9.54
C ASP A 66 -19.68 -19.39 10.86
N GLU A 67 -19.24 -19.90 12.02
CA GLU A 67 -19.76 -19.58 13.35
C GLU A 67 -19.14 -18.32 13.98
N CYS A 68 -18.20 -17.66 13.28
CA CYS A 68 -17.56 -16.46 13.83
C CYS A 68 -18.53 -15.25 13.84
N PHE A 69 -18.66 -14.60 14.99
CA PHE A 69 -19.50 -13.41 15.14
C PHE A 69 -18.94 -12.15 14.49
N TYR A 70 -17.68 -12.13 14.05
CA TYR A 70 -17.02 -10.97 13.46
C TYR A 70 -16.78 -11.16 11.97
N ALA A 71 -16.73 -10.07 11.20
CA ALA A 71 -16.52 -10.12 9.76
C ALA A 71 -15.07 -10.53 9.42
N HIS A 72 -14.90 -11.46 8.48
CA HIS A 72 -13.64 -12.01 8.00
C HIS A 72 -13.04 -11.18 6.86
N SER A 73 -13.80 -10.25 6.29
CA SER A 73 -13.28 -9.30 5.32
C SER A 73 -13.98 -7.96 5.38
N LEU A 74 -13.33 -6.93 4.83
CA LEU A 74 -13.93 -5.60 4.68
C LEU A 74 -15.20 -5.62 3.81
N VAL A 75 -15.24 -6.50 2.80
CA VAL A 75 -16.40 -6.64 1.92
C VAL A 75 -17.55 -7.31 2.68
N GLU A 76 -17.26 -8.35 3.47
CA GLU A 76 -18.26 -8.99 4.34
C GLU A 76 -18.82 -8.00 5.36
N LEU A 77 -17.98 -7.19 6.01
CA LEU A 77 -18.44 -6.16 6.95
C LEU A 77 -19.38 -5.15 6.28
N LYS A 78 -19.04 -4.68 5.07
CA LYS A 78 -19.90 -3.76 4.32
C LYS A 78 -21.25 -4.38 3.95
N VAL A 79 -21.25 -5.67 3.58
CA VAL A 79 -22.50 -6.38 3.32
C VAL A 79 -23.32 -6.52 4.60
N TRP A 80 -22.71 -6.84 5.74
CA TRP A 80 -23.43 -6.92 7.01
C TRP A 80 -24.03 -5.59 7.43
N ILE A 81 -23.31 -4.48 7.27
CA ILE A 81 -23.84 -3.13 7.50
C ILE A 81 -25.05 -2.90 6.60
N LEU A 82 -24.92 -3.15 5.30
CA LEU A 82 -26.01 -2.99 4.35
C LEU A 82 -27.23 -3.85 4.72
N GLN A 83 -27.03 -5.10 5.12
CA GLN A 83 -28.09 -6.01 5.57
C GLN A 83 -28.75 -5.52 6.86
N SER A 84 -27.97 -4.98 7.79
CA SER A 84 -28.48 -4.45 9.06
C SER A 84 -29.32 -3.18 8.87
N GLU A 85 -28.96 -2.33 7.91
CA GLU A 85 -29.65 -1.05 7.65
C GLU A 85 -30.88 -1.21 6.76
N THR A 86 -30.82 -2.11 5.77
CA THR A 86 -31.83 -2.20 4.69
C THR A 86 -32.63 -3.49 4.70
N GLY A 87 -32.20 -4.51 5.47
CA GLY A 87 -32.81 -5.84 5.45
C GLY A 87 -32.64 -6.58 4.12
N ILE A 88 -31.74 -6.13 3.23
CA ILE A 88 -31.55 -6.74 1.91
C ILE A 88 -31.06 -8.19 2.01
N SER A 89 -31.63 -9.08 1.20
CA SER A 89 -31.20 -10.49 1.16
C SER A 89 -29.96 -10.67 0.28
N HIS A 90 -29.21 -11.75 0.52
CA HIS A 90 -28.09 -12.13 -0.36
C HIS A 90 -28.52 -12.33 -1.83
N ASP A 91 -29.73 -12.86 -2.05
CA ASP A 91 -30.27 -13.04 -3.40
C ASP A 91 -30.51 -11.70 -4.08
N ALA A 92 -31.04 -10.71 -3.35
CA ALA A 92 -31.25 -9.36 -3.88
C ALA A 92 -29.91 -8.66 -4.19
N ILE A 93 -28.90 -8.81 -3.32
CA ILE A 93 -27.54 -8.30 -3.59
C ILE A 93 -26.96 -8.93 -4.86
N ALA A 94 -27.09 -10.26 -5.02
CA ALA A 94 -26.58 -10.97 -6.20
C ALA A 94 -27.31 -10.54 -7.48
N GLN A 95 -28.64 -10.42 -7.44
CA GLN A 95 -29.45 -9.96 -8.57
C GLN A 95 -29.11 -8.53 -8.97
N GLU A 96 -28.94 -7.62 -8.00
CA GLU A 96 -28.58 -6.23 -8.30
C GLU A 96 -27.17 -6.14 -8.88
N SER A 97 -26.24 -6.96 -8.39
CA SER A 97 -24.92 -7.09 -8.99
C SER A 97 -25.00 -7.62 -10.42
N GLU A 98 -25.79 -8.65 -10.70
CA GLU A 98 -25.99 -9.19 -12.05
C GLU A 98 -26.60 -8.15 -13.00
N ARG A 99 -27.63 -7.41 -12.54
CA ARG A 99 -28.23 -6.32 -13.32
C ARG A 99 -27.23 -5.22 -13.64
N TYR A 100 -26.42 -4.83 -12.66
CA TYR A 100 -25.36 -3.85 -12.87
C TYR A 100 -24.39 -4.31 -13.96
N TRP A 101 -23.93 -5.56 -13.90
CA TRP A 101 -23.05 -6.14 -14.92
C TRP A 101 -23.72 -6.33 -16.29
N GLN A 102 -24.99 -6.72 -16.33
CA GLN A 102 -25.76 -6.85 -17.58
C GLN A 102 -26.03 -5.49 -18.23
N ASN A 103 -26.33 -4.45 -17.45
CA ASN A 103 -26.51 -3.09 -17.94
C ASN A 103 -25.21 -2.47 -18.46
N LEU A 104 -24.08 -2.86 -17.88
CA LEU A 104 -22.74 -2.55 -18.40
C LEU A 104 -22.48 -3.20 -19.76
N GLU A 105 -22.92 -4.45 -19.95
CA GLU A 105 -22.78 -5.20 -21.20
C GLU A 105 -23.79 -4.77 -22.29
N ALA A 106 -25.01 -4.36 -21.91
CA ALA A 106 -26.10 -4.00 -22.83
C ALA A 106 -25.97 -2.57 -23.43
N ASN A 107 -25.21 -1.67 -22.82
CA ASN A 107 -24.95 -0.32 -23.36
C ASN A 107 -23.87 -0.30 -24.47
N VAL A 108 -23.43 -1.47 -24.95
CA VAL A 108 -22.51 -1.60 -26.09
C VAL A 108 -23.26 -2.25 -27.26
N PRO A 109 -23.57 -1.52 -28.35
CA PRO A 109 -24.25 -2.12 -29.50
C PRO A 109 -23.27 -3.06 -30.23
N GLY A 110 -23.54 -4.37 -30.14
CA GLY A 110 -23.07 -5.37 -31.09
C GLY A 110 -21.57 -5.57 -31.16
N ALA A 111 -21.03 -6.41 -30.28
CA ALA A 111 -19.76 -7.09 -30.51
C ALA A 111 -19.91 -8.57 -30.21
N GLN A 112 -20.06 -9.36 -31.26
CA GLN A 112 -19.56 -10.72 -31.25
C GLN A 112 -18.09 -10.67 -30.85
N VAL A 113 -17.71 -11.48 -29.87
CA VAL A 113 -16.33 -11.62 -29.40
C VAL A 113 -15.44 -12.00 -30.60
N PRO A 114 -14.41 -11.19 -30.88
CA PRO A 114 -13.06 -11.71 -30.67
C PRO A 114 -12.14 -10.68 -30.02
N GLY A 115 -11.52 -11.06 -28.90
CA GLY A 115 -10.23 -10.57 -28.40
C GLY A 115 -10.06 -9.06 -28.16
N ASN A 116 -9.85 -8.70 -26.89
CA ASN A 116 -9.10 -7.51 -26.46
C ASN A 116 -9.31 -6.23 -27.27
N GLN A 117 -10.42 -5.54 -27.00
CA GLN A 117 -10.53 -4.10 -27.25
C GLN A 117 -11.21 -3.46 -26.04
N ILE A 118 -10.47 -3.33 -24.94
CA ILE A 118 -10.87 -2.42 -23.87
C ILE A 118 -10.32 -1.04 -24.25
N MET A 119 -11.11 -0.28 -25.00
CA MET A 119 -10.87 1.16 -25.19
C MET A 119 -11.53 1.97 -24.05
N PRO A 120 -10.99 3.16 -23.75
CA PRO A 120 -10.79 3.68 -22.40
C PRO A 120 -11.96 4.53 -21.91
N GLY A 121 -13.13 3.90 -21.74
CA GLY A 121 -14.24 4.46 -20.95
C GLY A 121 -14.23 4.02 -19.48
N PHE A 122 -13.42 3.02 -19.11
CA PHE A 122 -13.50 2.35 -17.80
C PHE A 122 -12.38 2.65 -16.80
N LEU A 123 -11.32 3.36 -17.21
CA LEU A 123 -10.38 3.88 -16.23
C LEU A 123 -11.01 5.16 -15.67
N ASN A 124 -11.95 5.03 -14.72
CA ASN A 124 -12.33 6.10 -13.79
C ASN A 124 -11.14 6.42 -12.84
N MET A 125 -9.96 6.52 -13.42
CA MET A 125 -8.69 6.62 -12.76
C MET A 125 -8.14 8.00 -13.04
N LYS A 126 -7.88 8.76 -11.98
CA LYS A 126 -7.20 10.04 -12.11
C LYS A 126 -5.72 9.75 -12.30
N ILE A 127 -5.14 10.20 -13.41
CA ILE A 127 -3.72 10.01 -13.74
C ILE A 127 -2.98 11.33 -13.55
N LYS A 128 -1.77 11.28 -12.97
CA LYS A 128 -0.88 12.44 -12.82
C LYS A 128 0.58 12.06 -13.01
N PHE A 129 1.37 12.98 -13.57
CA PHE A 129 2.82 12.88 -13.53
C PHE A 129 3.39 13.62 -12.32
N VAL A 130 4.36 12.99 -11.66
CA VAL A 130 5.06 13.54 -10.50
C VAL A 130 6.56 13.35 -10.66
N CYS A 131 7.35 14.13 -9.93
CA CYS A 131 8.80 13.97 -9.92
C CYS A 131 9.17 12.63 -9.28
N ALA A 132 9.85 11.77 -10.05
CA ALA A 132 10.32 10.47 -9.58
C ALA A 132 11.31 10.60 -8.42
N GLN A 133 12.11 11.68 -8.40
CA GLN A 133 13.09 11.94 -7.35
C GLN A 133 12.41 12.37 -6.04
N CYS A 134 11.43 13.27 -6.10
CA CYS A 134 10.59 13.59 -4.94
C CYS A 134 9.82 12.37 -4.46
N LEU A 135 9.31 11.54 -5.39
CA LEU A 135 8.52 10.35 -5.05
C LEU A 135 9.34 9.30 -4.30
N ARG A 136 10.61 9.08 -4.69
CA ARG A 136 11.55 8.23 -3.94
C ARG A 136 11.74 8.72 -2.50
N ASN A 137 11.65 10.03 -2.30
CA ASN A 137 11.76 10.68 -1.00
C ASN A 137 10.40 10.83 -0.29
N GLY A 138 9.35 10.15 -0.77
CA GLY A 138 8.02 10.15 -0.18
C GLY A 138 7.16 11.38 -0.50
N GLN A 139 7.66 12.32 -1.30
CA GLN A 139 6.95 13.56 -1.67
C GLN A 139 6.27 13.43 -3.04
N VAL A 140 5.04 13.92 -3.16
CA VAL A 140 4.27 13.90 -4.41
C VAL A 140 4.27 15.31 -4.99
N ILE A 141 5.25 15.59 -5.87
CA ILE A 141 5.46 16.92 -6.43
C ILE A 141 5.22 16.90 -7.94
N GLU A 142 4.34 17.80 -8.40
CA GLU A 142 3.95 17.99 -9.80
C GLU A 142 4.95 18.88 -10.57
N PRO A 143 4.89 18.94 -11.92
CA PRO A 143 5.76 19.85 -12.67
C PRO A 143 5.44 21.32 -12.40
N ASP A 144 6.41 22.19 -12.65
CA ASP A 144 6.18 23.62 -12.80
C ASP A 144 5.31 23.91 -14.04
N LYS A 145 4.84 25.15 -14.17
CA LYS A 145 3.96 25.57 -15.29
C LYS A 145 4.60 25.34 -16.66
N ASN A 146 5.94 25.41 -16.72
CA ASN A 146 6.71 25.27 -17.96
C ASN A 146 7.13 23.81 -18.24
N ARG A 147 6.81 22.86 -17.35
CA ARG A 147 7.24 21.46 -17.36
C ARG A 147 8.74 21.28 -17.58
N LYS A 148 9.56 22.24 -17.10
CA LYS A 148 11.02 22.19 -17.17
C LYS A 148 11.62 21.67 -15.87
N TYR A 149 10.97 21.97 -14.74
CA TYR A 149 11.38 21.53 -13.42
C TYR A 149 10.18 21.03 -12.61
N CYS A 150 10.41 20.30 -11.52
CA CYS A 150 9.34 20.01 -10.55
C CYS A 150 9.10 21.21 -9.62
N SER A 151 7.89 21.38 -9.10
CA SER A 151 7.50 22.51 -8.21
C SER A 151 8.04 22.43 -6.77
N ALA A 152 9.06 21.61 -6.53
CA ALA A 152 9.73 21.52 -5.23
C ALA A 152 10.60 22.76 -4.98
N LYS A 153 10.88 23.05 -3.69
CA LYS A 153 11.78 24.15 -3.28
C LYS A 153 13.17 24.03 -3.93
N ALA A 154 13.68 22.80 -4.05
CA ALA A 154 14.82 22.47 -4.90
C ALA A 154 14.27 21.75 -6.15
N GLY A 155 14.08 22.49 -7.23
CA GLY A 155 13.46 21.99 -8.45
C GLY A 155 14.34 20.98 -9.17
N HIS A 156 13.85 19.76 -9.36
CA HIS A 156 14.52 18.76 -10.17
C HIS A 156 14.20 18.97 -11.65
N PRO A 157 15.16 18.76 -12.57
CA PRO A 157 14.90 18.75 -14.01
C PRO A 157 13.78 17.78 -14.38
N TRP A 158 12.83 18.24 -15.19
CA TRP A 158 11.66 17.48 -15.61
C TRP A 158 11.95 16.66 -16.87
N THR A 159 12.91 15.74 -16.79
CA THR A 159 13.34 14.86 -17.89
C THR A 159 12.59 13.53 -17.86
N LYS A 160 12.58 12.79 -18.99
CA LYS A 160 11.84 11.53 -19.15
C LYS A 160 12.15 10.49 -18.05
N ASP A 161 13.40 10.41 -17.62
CA ASP A 161 13.91 9.52 -16.56
C ASP A 161 13.55 9.98 -15.14
N ARG A 162 13.12 11.24 -14.96
CA ARG A 162 12.81 11.85 -13.66
C ARG A 162 11.32 12.09 -13.44
N ARG A 163 10.47 11.56 -14.33
CA ARG A 163 9.01 11.58 -14.23
C ARG A 163 8.51 10.21 -13.81
N ALA A 164 7.57 10.18 -12.88
CA ALA A 164 6.84 8.98 -12.49
C ALA A 164 5.33 9.21 -12.71
N MET A 165 4.64 8.23 -13.28
CA MET A 165 3.20 8.30 -13.46
C MET A 165 2.51 7.69 -12.25
N ARG A 166 1.52 8.38 -11.70
CA ARG A 166 0.67 7.85 -10.64
C ARG A 166 -0.78 7.82 -11.06
N VAL A 167 -1.45 6.78 -10.59
CA VAL A 167 -2.85 6.51 -10.88
C VAL A 167 -3.61 6.40 -9.56
N MET A 168 -4.71 7.12 -9.43
CA MET A 168 -5.57 7.06 -8.26
C MET A 168 -6.39 5.77 -8.30
N SER A 169 -6.10 4.85 -7.39
CA SER A 169 -6.95 3.69 -7.17
C SER A 169 -8.24 4.14 -6.50
N VAL A 170 -9.39 3.95 -7.15
CA VAL A 170 -10.72 4.30 -6.61
C VAL A 170 -11.05 3.42 -5.42
N GLU A 171 -10.74 2.12 -5.53
CA GLU A 171 -11.00 1.12 -4.49
C GLU A 171 -10.13 1.35 -3.26
N ARG A 172 -8.84 1.68 -3.46
CA ARG A 172 -7.88 1.85 -2.36
C ARG A 172 -7.78 3.29 -1.87
N LYS A 173 -8.44 4.24 -2.54
CA LYS A 173 -8.32 5.69 -2.33
C LYS A 173 -6.85 6.16 -2.20
N LYS A 174 -5.93 5.47 -2.90
CA LYS A 174 -4.47 5.65 -2.78
C LYS A 174 -3.82 5.78 -4.16
N TRP A 175 -2.85 6.68 -4.25
CA TRP A 175 -2.09 6.89 -5.48
C TRP A 175 -1.10 5.73 -5.67
N MET A 176 -1.31 4.95 -6.71
CA MET A 176 -0.45 3.84 -7.11
C MET A 176 0.61 4.36 -8.08
N ASN A 177 1.83 3.83 -7.97
CA ASN A 177 2.91 4.19 -8.88
C ASN A 177 2.89 3.25 -10.08
N ILE A 178 2.98 3.79 -11.30
CA ILE A 178 3.01 3.04 -12.55
C ILE A 178 4.39 3.18 -13.16
N ARG A 179 5.10 2.06 -13.28
CA ARG A 179 6.42 2.03 -13.89
C ARG A 179 6.32 1.96 -15.42
N PRO A 180 7.41 2.29 -16.13
CA PRO A 180 7.51 2.03 -17.56
C PRO A 180 7.38 0.54 -17.88
N LEU A 181 6.96 0.24 -19.12
CA LEU A 181 6.92 -1.13 -19.63
C LEU A 181 8.30 -1.81 -19.50
N PRO A 182 8.37 -3.08 -19.06
CA PRO A 182 9.63 -3.83 -18.99
C PRO A 182 10.28 -3.99 -20.38
N THR A 183 11.55 -3.58 -20.52
CA THR A 183 12.33 -3.60 -21.79
C THR A 183 12.85 -4.98 -22.22
N LYS A 184 12.23 -6.09 -21.79
CA LYS A 184 12.70 -7.44 -22.14
C LYS A 184 12.52 -7.72 -23.64
N LYS A 185 13.50 -8.39 -24.26
CA LYS A 185 13.53 -8.77 -25.70
C LYS A 185 12.31 -9.59 -26.16
N GLN A 186 11.61 -10.25 -25.24
CA GLN A 186 10.32 -10.89 -25.50
C GLN A 186 9.30 -10.35 -24.49
N MET A 187 8.33 -9.60 -25.01
CA MET A 187 7.27 -8.99 -24.21
C MET A 187 6.25 -10.09 -23.80
N PRO A 188 5.93 -10.24 -22.50
CA PRO A 188 5.01 -11.28 -22.03
C PRO A 188 3.65 -11.19 -22.73
N LEU A 189 3.02 -12.34 -23.02
CA LEU A 189 1.66 -12.40 -23.59
C LEU A 189 0.62 -11.70 -22.70
N GLN A 190 0.79 -11.82 -21.38
CA GLN A 190 -0.04 -11.16 -20.36
C GLN A 190 0.86 -10.62 -19.24
N PHE A 191 0.45 -9.52 -18.61
CA PHE A 191 1.11 -8.99 -17.42
C PHE A 191 0.45 -9.55 -16.17
N ASP A 192 1.25 -10.24 -15.34
CA ASP A 192 0.82 -10.70 -14.02
C ASP A 192 1.37 -9.80 -12.92
N LEU A 193 0.65 -9.72 -11.80
CA LEU A 193 1.09 -9.09 -10.56
C LEU A 193 2.25 -9.86 -9.93
N CYS A 194 3.14 -9.11 -9.30
CA CYS A 194 4.29 -9.62 -8.58
C CYS A 194 3.82 -10.39 -7.35
N ASN A 195 4.20 -11.67 -7.25
CA ASN A 195 3.86 -12.54 -6.11
C ASN A 195 4.29 -11.94 -4.75
N HIS A 196 5.42 -11.24 -4.69
CA HIS A 196 5.86 -10.57 -3.46
C HIS A 196 4.87 -9.49 -3.03
N ILE A 197 4.47 -8.61 -3.97
CA ILE A 197 3.51 -7.55 -3.70
C ILE A 197 2.12 -8.13 -3.38
N ALA A 198 1.69 -9.16 -4.13
CA ALA A 198 0.43 -9.85 -3.89
C ALA A 198 0.37 -10.54 -2.51
N SER A 199 1.52 -10.93 -1.96
CA SER A 199 1.66 -11.50 -0.62
C SER A 199 1.85 -10.43 0.48
N GLY A 200 1.71 -9.14 0.15
CA GLY A 200 1.92 -8.02 1.09
C GLY A 200 3.39 -7.74 1.43
N LYS A 201 4.34 -8.41 0.76
CA LYS A 201 5.78 -8.22 0.96
C LYS A 201 6.32 -7.18 -0.02
N LYS A 202 7.43 -6.52 0.33
CA LYS A 202 8.13 -5.62 -0.61
C LYS A 202 8.72 -6.45 -1.75
N CYS A 203 8.56 -5.96 -2.98
CA CYS A 203 9.20 -6.60 -4.13
C CYS A 203 10.72 -6.51 -4.00
N GLN A 204 11.39 -7.66 -4.07
CA GLN A 204 12.85 -7.76 -4.00
C GLN A 204 13.54 -7.34 -5.32
N TYR A 205 12.80 -7.27 -6.43
CA TYR A 205 13.30 -6.87 -7.74
C TYR A 205 13.05 -5.37 -8.01
N VAL A 206 13.79 -4.52 -7.30
CA VAL A 206 13.69 -3.06 -7.46
C VAL A 206 14.11 -2.66 -8.88
N GLY A 207 13.21 -2.01 -9.62
CA GLY A 207 13.48 -1.51 -10.99
C GLY A 207 13.42 -2.56 -12.10
N ASN A 208 13.67 -3.84 -11.81
CA ASN A 208 13.77 -4.90 -12.83
C ASN A 208 12.63 -5.94 -12.77
N CYS A 209 11.60 -5.72 -11.93
CA CYS A 209 10.47 -6.64 -11.88
C CYS A 209 9.65 -6.57 -13.18
N SER A 210 9.55 -7.67 -13.91
CA SER A 210 8.68 -7.79 -15.09
C SER A 210 7.22 -8.06 -14.76
N PHE A 211 6.87 -8.10 -13.47
CA PHE A 211 5.52 -8.30 -12.96
C PHE A 211 4.97 -6.97 -12.41
N ALA A 212 3.67 -6.75 -12.53
CA ALA A 212 2.99 -5.54 -12.07
C ALA A 212 2.92 -5.49 -10.53
N HIS A 213 3.11 -4.31 -9.95
CA HIS A 213 3.08 -4.03 -8.51
C HIS A 213 1.71 -3.47 -8.09
N SER A 214 0.77 -3.32 -9.01
CA SER A 214 -0.62 -2.96 -8.72
C SER A 214 -1.55 -3.38 -9.86
N PRO A 215 -2.85 -3.63 -9.59
CA PRO A 215 -3.84 -3.88 -10.63
C PRO A 215 -3.86 -2.77 -11.68
N GLU A 216 -3.75 -1.51 -11.24
CA GLU A 216 -3.69 -0.34 -12.12
C GLU A 216 -2.45 -0.36 -13.02
N GLU A 217 -1.28 -0.78 -12.50
CA GLU A 217 -0.06 -0.95 -13.32
C GLU A 217 -0.22 -2.05 -14.36
N ARG A 218 -0.86 -3.16 -14.01
CA ARG A 218 -1.15 -4.24 -14.96
C ARG A 218 -2.06 -3.76 -16.09
N GLU A 219 -3.11 -3.03 -15.76
CA GLU A 219 -4.06 -2.50 -16.74
C GLU A 219 -3.40 -1.51 -17.70
N VAL A 220 -2.65 -0.53 -17.16
CA VAL A 220 -1.91 0.43 -17.98
C VAL A 220 -0.91 -0.29 -18.90
N TRP A 221 -0.14 -1.25 -18.38
CA TRP A 221 0.81 -2.01 -19.19
C TRP A 221 0.15 -2.83 -20.29
N THR A 222 -0.97 -3.46 -19.98
CA THR A 222 -1.74 -4.28 -20.94
C THR A 222 -2.27 -3.38 -22.06
N TYR A 223 -2.85 -2.23 -21.72
CA TYR A 223 -3.31 -1.25 -22.70
C TYR A 223 -2.18 -0.71 -23.57
N MET A 224 -1.07 -0.30 -22.95
CA MET A 224 0.09 0.21 -23.67
C MET A 224 0.63 -0.82 -24.66
N LYS A 225 0.70 -2.09 -24.26
CA LYS A 225 1.09 -3.19 -25.14
C LYS A 225 0.12 -3.40 -26.30
N GLU A 226 -1.18 -3.50 -26.02
CA GLU A 226 -2.22 -3.76 -27.03
C GLU A 226 -2.31 -2.65 -28.07
N ASN A 227 -2.05 -1.42 -27.67
CA ASN A 227 -2.07 -0.24 -28.55
C ASN A 227 -0.68 0.12 -29.11
N GLY A 228 0.35 -0.69 -28.86
CA GLY A 228 1.71 -0.44 -29.33
C GLY A 228 2.36 0.83 -28.77
N ILE A 229 1.86 1.34 -27.63
CA ILE A 229 2.37 2.53 -26.96
C ILE A 229 3.58 2.12 -26.12
N GLN A 230 4.77 2.56 -26.53
CA GLN A 230 6.00 2.29 -25.79
C GLN A 230 6.32 3.38 -24.75
N ASP A 231 5.71 4.54 -24.91
CA ASP A 231 6.03 5.73 -24.14
C ASP A 231 4.89 6.16 -23.20
N MET A 232 5.22 6.37 -21.93
CA MET A 232 4.24 6.74 -20.91
C MET A 232 3.61 8.12 -21.17
N GLU A 233 4.33 9.05 -21.81
CA GLU A 233 3.81 10.39 -22.13
C GLU A 233 2.78 10.29 -23.26
N GLN A 234 3.05 9.50 -24.29
CA GLN A 234 2.08 9.21 -25.34
C GLN A 234 0.78 8.59 -24.79
N PHE A 235 0.88 7.65 -23.84
CA PHE A 235 -0.29 7.09 -23.15
C PHE A 235 -1.08 8.18 -22.40
N TYR A 236 -0.40 9.04 -21.65
CA TYR A 236 -1.03 10.11 -20.88
C TYR A 236 -1.71 11.17 -21.76
N GLU A 237 -1.12 11.52 -22.91
CA GLU A 237 -1.73 12.43 -23.87
C GLU A 237 -2.98 11.84 -24.51
N LEU A 238 -2.96 10.54 -24.85
CA LEU A 238 -4.15 9.83 -25.34
C LEU A 238 -5.27 9.83 -24.30
N TRP A 239 -4.93 9.58 -23.03
CA TRP A 239 -5.87 9.68 -21.91
C TRP A 239 -6.43 11.10 -21.72
N LEU A 240 -5.60 12.15 -21.82
CA LEU A 240 -6.08 13.53 -21.75
C LEU A 240 -7.02 13.89 -22.90
N LYS A 241 -6.77 13.36 -24.11
CA LYS A 241 -7.63 13.57 -25.28
C LYS A 241 -8.98 12.86 -25.13
N SER A 242 -9.00 11.64 -24.61
CA SER A 242 -10.26 10.91 -24.37
C SER A 242 -11.13 11.61 -23.31
N GLN A 243 -10.52 12.16 -22.25
CA GLN A 243 -11.22 12.94 -21.22
C GLN A 243 -11.81 14.26 -21.73
N LYS A 244 -11.21 14.87 -22.76
CA LYS A 244 -11.74 16.09 -23.38
C LYS A 244 -12.91 15.82 -24.33
N ASN A 245 -12.96 14.62 -24.92
CA ASN A 245 -14.05 14.22 -25.80
C ASN A 245 -15.38 14.02 -25.04
N GLU A 246 -15.32 13.81 -23.72
CA GLU A 246 -16.49 13.75 -22.83
C GLU A 246 -16.92 15.12 -22.27
N LYS A 247 -16.14 16.18 -22.50
CA LYS A 247 -16.37 17.53 -21.96
C LYS A 247 -16.38 18.62 -23.04
N SER A 248 -17.05 18.35 -24.15
CA SER A 248 -17.56 19.40 -25.02
C SER A 248 -19.04 19.57 -24.71
N ASP A 249 -19.34 20.34 -23.67
CA ASP A 249 -20.20 21.51 -23.78
C ASP A 249 -20.19 22.28 -22.45
N ASP A 250 -19.90 23.58 -22.61
CA ASP A 250 -20.10 24.70 -21.71
C ASP A 250 -19.10 25.12 -20.60
N VAL A 251 -18.51 26.27 -20.92
CA VAL A 251 -18.16 27.47 -20.13
C VAL A 251 -16.78 27.57 -19.48
N ALA A 252 -16.13 28.66 -19.90
CA ALA A 252 -14.79 29.12 -19.63
C ALA A 252 -14.62 29.84 -18.28
N SER A 253 -13.33 29.98 -17.94
CA SER A 253 -12.72 31.05 -17.14
C SER A 253 -12.95 31.05 -15.63
N GLN A 254 -11.85 30.89 -14.88
CA GLN A 254 -11.39 31.97 -14.00
C GLN A 254 -9.93 31.78 -13.56
N SER A 255 -9.14 32.81 -13.86
CA SER A 255 -7.83 33.12 -13.31
C SER A 255 -7.91 33.55 -11.84
N ASN A 256 -6.90 33.24 -11.02
CA ASN A 256 -6.62 34.06 -9.84
C ASN A 256 -5.11 34.19 -9.54
N LYS A 257 -4.75 35.37 -9.01
CA LYS A 257 -3.43 36.02 -8.99
C LYS A 257 -2.52 35.64 -7.82
N GLU A 258 -1.22 35.80 -8.12
CA GLU A 258 -0.03 36.18 -7.33
C GLU A 258 0.10 35.87 -5.81
N ASN A 259 1.26 35.34 -5.42
CA ASN A 259 2.28 36.17 -4.75
C ASN A 259 3.64 35.45 -4.56
N GLY A 260 4.72 36.20 -4.75
CA GLY A 260 6.11 35.85 -4.38
C GLY A 260 6.99 35.41 -5.54
N LYS A 261 7.69 36.35 -6.20
CA LYS A 261 8.80 36.02 -7.11
C LYS A 261 9.91 35.35 -6.30
N GLN A 262 10.06 34.03 -6.46
CA GLN A 262 11.14 33.26 -5.85
C GLN A 262 12.46 33.71 -6.48
N ILE A 263 13.30 34.37 -5.70
CA ILE A 263 14.65 34.79 -6.09
C ILE A 263 15.51 33.52 -6.16
N HIS A 264 16.05 33.23 -7.34
CA HIS A 264 16.88 32.05 -7.62
C HIS A 264 18.35 32.38 -7.34
N MET A 265 19.05 31.54 -6.57
CA MET A 265 20.46 31.77 -6.21
C MET A 265 21.39 30.82 -6.98
N PRO A 266 22.68 31.18 -7.20
CA PRO A 266 23.63 30.35 -7.95
C PRO A 266 23.87 28.94 -7.39
N THR A 267 23.54 28.71 -6.12
CA THR A 267 23.65 27.41 -5.43
C THR A 267 22.54 26.42 -5.77
N ASP A 268 21.46 26.84 -6.42
CA ASP A 268 20.35 25.97 -6.83
C ASP A 268 20.73 25.03 -8.00
N TYR A 269 21.92 25.20 -8.57
CA TYR A 269 22.50 24.39 -9.66
C TYR A 269 23.57 23.39 -9.19
N ALA A 270 23.89 23.34 -7.90
CA ALA A 270 24.81 22.32 -7.40
C ALA A 270 24.12 20.95 -7.50
N GLU A 271 24.67 20.05 -8.31
CA GLU A 271 24.26 18.65 -8.37
C GLU A 271 24.15 18.12 -6.94
N VAL A 272 22.96 17.62 -6.57
CA VAL A 272 22.75 16.98 -5.27
C VAL A 272 23.65 15.76 -5.25
N THR A 273 24.80 15.88 -4.58
CA THR A 273 25.64 14.72 -4.27
C THR A 273 24.74 13.77 -3.49
N VAL A 274 24.48 12.61 -4.08
CA VAL A 274 23.54 11.59 -3.58
C VAL A 274 23.93 11.13 -2.16
N ASP A 275 25.16 11.43 -1.77
CA ASP A 275 25.81 10.98 -0.54
C ASP A 275 25.37 11.72 0.74
N PHE A 276 24.67 12.87 0.65
CA PHE A 276 24.37 13.72 1.81
C PHE A 276 22.88 14.03 2.03
N HIS A 277 22.00 13.07 1.75
CA HIS A 277 20.55 13.21 1.95
C HIS A 277 19.99 12.22 2.98
N CYS A 278 19.25 12.72 3.97
CA CYS A 278 18.56 11.91 4.97
C CYS A 278 17.05 11.89 4.69
N TRP A 279 16.55 10.74 4.26
CA TRP A 279 15.14 10.55 3.96
C TRP A 279 14.24 10.52 5.22
N MET A 280 14.76 10.16 6.38
CA MET A 280 13.98 10.17 7.64
C MET A 280 13.74 11.57 8.20
N CYS A 281 14.68 12.47 7.96
CA CYS A 281 14.57 13.87 8.37
C CYS A 281 14.16 14.80 7.24
N GLY A 282 14.18 14.33 5.98
CA GLY A 282 13.97 15.15 4.79
C GLY A 282 15.03 16.26 4.65
N LYS A 283 16.24 16.04 5.17
CA LYS A 283 17.32 17.04 5.19
C LYS A 283 18.37 16.75 4.13
N ASN A 284 18.88 17.81 3.52
CA ASN A 284 19.92 17.79 2.50
C ASN A 284 21.11 18.53 3.10
N CYS A 285 22.23 17.83 3.27
CA CYS A 285 23.47 18.44 3.73
C CYS A 285 24.32 18.76 2.51
N ASN A 286 24.94 19.93 2.47
CA ASN A 286 25.74 20.37 1.32
C ASN A 286 27.24 20.02 1.45
N SER A 287 27.61 19.31 2.51
CA SER A 287 28.97 18.87 2.79
C SER A 287 28.98 17.64 3.70
N GLU A 288 30.04 16.83 3.61
CA GLU A 288 30.31 15.70 4.50
C GLU A 288 30.26 16.12 5.98
N LYS A 289 30.83 17.29 6.31
CA LYS A 289 30.83 17.79 7.69
C LYS A 289 29.42 18.08 8.20
N GLN A 290 28.55 18.65 7.38
CA GLN A 290 27.14 18.84 7.72
C GLN A 290 26.38 17.52 7.80
N TRP A 291 26.69 16.57 6.92
CA TRP A 291 26.10 15.24 6.91
C TRP A 291 26.44 14.45 8.18
N GLN A 292 27.72 14.38 8.54
CA GLN A 292 28.19 13.77 9.79
C GLN A 292 27.55 14.44 11.00
N GLY A 293 27.46 15.77 11.02
CA GLY A 293 26.75 16.50 12.08
C GLY A 293 25.25 16.22 12.14
N HIS A 294 24.63 15.92 10.99
CA HIS A 294 23.22 15.57 10.94
C HIS A 294 22.95 14.15 11.47
N ILE A 295 23.68 13.15 10.98
CA ILE A 295 23.46 11.73 11.35
C ILE A 295 23.89 11.43 12.80
N SER A 296 24.80 12.23 13.36
CA SER A 296 25.18 12.16 14.78
C SER A 296 24.23 12.92 15.72
N SER A 297 23.31 13.73 15.19
CA SER A 297 22.41 14.55 16.02
C SER A 297 21.37 13.71 16.77
N GLU A 298 21.10 14.07 18.03
CA GLU A 298 20.08 13.40 18.87
C GLU A 298 18.70 13.36 18.22
N LYS A 299 18.27 14.48 17.61
CA LYS A 299 16.97 14.57 16.91
C LYS A 299 16.83 13.58 15.75
N HIS A 300 17.93 13.27 15.06
CA HIS A 300 17.94 12.26 14.01
C HIS A 300 17.90 10.85 14.61
N LYS A 301 18.73 10.59 15.63
CA LYS A 301 18.76 9.31 16.35
C LYS A 301 17.39 8.95 16.95
N GLU A 302 16.69 9.89 17.56
CA GLU A 302 15.33 9.66 18.07
C GLU A 302 14.36 9.22 16.98
N LYS A 303 14.41 9.86 15.80
CA LYS A 303 13.58 9.48 14.64
C LYS A 303 13.92 8.11 14.06
N VAL A 304 15.16 7.63 14.24
CA VAL A 304 15.56 6.27 13.81
C VAL A 304 14.84 5.20 14.63
N PHE A 305 14.67 5.43 15.93
CA PHE A 305 14.10 4.46 16.85
C PHE A 305 12.60 4.66 17.09
N HIS A 306 12.07 5.85 16.82
CA HIS A 306 10.66 6.19 17.01
C HIS A 306 9.88 6.11 15.69
N THR A 307 8.92 5.19 15.60
CA THR A 307 7.95 5.12 14.50
C THR A 307 6.55 5.34 15.06
N GLU A 308 5.71 6.13 14.38
CA GLU A 308 4.33 6.45 14.84
C GLU A 308 3.46 5.19 15.06
N ASP A 309 3.80 4.09 14.37
CA ASP A 309 3.16 2.78 14.52
C ASP A 309 3.57 2.01 15.80
N ASP A 310 4.62 2.43 16.52
CA ASP A 310 5.12 1.74 17.72
C ASP A 310 4.31 2.05 18.98
N GLN A 311 3.39 3.02 18.94
CA GLN A 311 2.77 3.59 20.14
C GLN A 311 1.65 2.70 20.75
N TYR A 312 1.19 1.68 20.02
CA TYR A 312 0.08 0.81 20.43
C TYR A 312 0.43 -0.69 20.53
N CYS A 313 1.71 -1.06 20.36
CA CYS A 313 2.14 -2.46 20.32
C CYS A 313 2.89 -2.98 21.56
N TRP A 314 3.27 -2.09 22.48
CA TRP A 314 3.98 -2.44 23.72
C TRP A 314 3.07 -2.17 24.93
N GLN A 315 2.76 -3.20 25.71
CA GLN A 315 1.86 -3.11 26.86
C GLN A 315 2.63 -2.92 28.17
N HIS A 316 3.91 -3.31 28.19
CA HIS A 316 4.79 -3.19 29.34
C HIS A 316 5.70 -1.96 29.23
N ARG A 317 6.28 -1.59 30.37
CA ARG A 317 7.16 -0.41 30.48
C ARG A 317 8.43 -0.57 29.64
N PHE A 318 9.09 0.53 29.32
CA PHE A 318 10.35 0.49 28.59
C PHE A 318 11.48 -0.15 29.44
N PRO A 319 12.35 -1.01 28.86
CA PRO A 319 13.50 -1.54 29.58
C PRO A 319 14.38 -0.41 30.12
N THR A 320 14.83 -0.50 31.36
CA THR A 320 15.68 0.54 32.00
C THR A 320 17.07 0.03 32.38
N GLY A 321 17.36 -1.24 32.14
CA GLY A 321 18.62 -1.86 32.55
C GLY A 321 18.80 -3.26 31.98
N TYR A 322 18.65 -4.26 32.84
CA TYR A 322 19.02 -5.65 32.56
C TYR A 322 17.82 -6.48 32.07
N PHE A 323 18.08 -7.38 31.13
CA PHE A 323 17.13 -8.37 30.63
C PHE A 323 17.08 -9.58 31.56
N SER A 324 16.72 -9.34 32.81
CA SER A 324 16.47 -10.39 33.79
C SER A 324 15.32 -10.01 34.71
N ILE A 325 14.70 -11.01 35.33
CA ILE A 325 13.55 -10.84 36.22
C ILE A 325 14.02 -10.18 37.53
N CYS A 326 13.20 -9.29 38.08
CA CYS A 326 13.43 -8.69 39.37
C CYS A 326 13.07 -9.67 40.51
N ASP A 327 14.07 -10.22 41.20
CA ASP A 327 13.84 -11.12 42.34
C ASP A 327 13.03 -10.45 43.46
N ARG A 328 13.24 -9.15 43.70
CA ARG A 328 12.47 -8.37 44.68
C ARG A 328 11.00 -8.25 44.28
N TYR A 329 10.70 -8.16 42.98
CA TYR A 329 9.32 -8.13 42.50
C TYR A 329 8.66 -9.51 42.61
N MET A 330 9.39 -10.58 42.29
CA MET A 330 8.92 -11.95 42.49
C MET A 330 8.59 -12.24 43.96
N ASN A 331 9.32 -11.61 44.88
CA ASN A 331 9.07 -11.69 46.32
C ASN A 331 8.10 -10.61 46.86
N GLY A 332 7.47 -9.80 45.99
CA GLY A 332 6.49 -8.77 46.37
C GLY A 332 7.03 -7.55 47.11
N THR A 333 8.35 -7.35 47.14
CA THR A 333 9.04 -6.30 47.93
C THR A 333 9.70 -5.21 47.07
N CYS A 334 9.46 -5.19 45.76
CA CYS A 334 10.04 -4.18 44.88
C CYS A 334 9.42 -2.79 45.11
N THR A 335 10.21 -1.86 45.65
CA THR A 335 9.81 -0.46 45.88
C THR A 335 10.13 0.45 44.69
N GLU A 336 10.88 -0.05 43.69
CA GLU A 336 11.36 0.75 42.55
C GLU A 336 10.32 0.93 41.44
N GLY A 337 9.19 0.20 41.47
CA GLY A 337 8.07 0.42 40.57
C GLY A 337 8.47 0.54 39.09
N SER A 338 8.12 1.65 38.44
CA SER A 338 8.42 1.90 37.01
C SER A 338 9.89 2.16 36.71
N SER A 339 10.72 2.52 37.70
CA SER A 339 12.15 2.80 37.52
C SER A 339 13.05 1.58 37.77
N CYS A 340 12.48 0.43 38.16
CA CYS A 340 13.24 -0.77 38.46
C CYS A 340 14.05 -1.25 37.24
N LYS A 341 15.33 -1.56 37.43
CA LYS A 341 16.26 -1.97 36.35
C LYS A 341 16.02 -3.37 35.77
N PHE A 342 15.14 -4.16 36.40
CA PHE A 342 14.86 -5.56 36.09
C PHE A 342 13.39 -5.75 35.74
N ALA A 343 13.05 -6.71 34.90
CA ALA A 343 11.68 -6.95 34.45
C ALA A 343 10.78 -7.46 35.59
N HIS A 344 9.56 -6.93 35.68
CA HIS A 344 8.54 -7.36 36.65
C HIS A 344 7.71 -8.53 36.10
N GLY A 345 8.36 -9.68 35.95
CA GLY A 345 7.74 -10.94 35.51
C GLY A 345 8.12 -11.37 34.09
N ASN A 346 7.76 -12.60 33.73
CA ASN A 346 8.15 -13.22 32.47
C ASN A 346 7.52 -12.54 31.24
N ALA A 347 6.29 -12.07 31.34
CA ALA A 347 5.62 -11.37 30.23
C ALA A 347 6.31 -10.04 29.89
N GLU A 348 6.68 -9.27 30.92
CA GLU A 348 7.44 -8.03 30.76
C GLU A 348 8.83 -8.30 30.18
N LEU A 349 9.53 -9.33 30.68
CA LEU A 349 10.84 -9.68 30.16
C LEU A 349 10.78 -10.07 28.68
N HIS A 350 9.81 -10.90 28.28
CA HIS A 350 9.63 -11.31 26.89
C HIS A 350 9.36 -10.10 25.98
N GLU A 351 8.47 -9.19 26.40
CA GLU A 351 8.18 -7.98 25.63
C GLU A 351 9.43 -7.08 25.52
N TRP A 352 10.23 -6.97 26.59
CA TRP A 352 11.50 -6.25 26.56
C TRP A 352 12.45 -6.83 25.52
N GLU A 353 12.58 -8.16 25.46
CA GLU A 353 13.43 -8.85 24.49
C GLU A 353 12.96 -8.65 23.04
N GLU A 354 11.67 -8.79 22.77
CA GLU A 354 11.10 -8.52 21.44
C GLU A 354 11.34 -7.07 21.01
N ARG A 355 11.17 -6.12 21.95
CA ARG A 355 11.43 -4.71 21.71
C ARG A 355 12.91 -4.44 21.43
N ARG A 356 13.83 -5.09 22.14
CA ARG A 356 15.28 -5.04 21.87
C ARG A 356 15.57 -5.52 20.45
N ASP A 357 14.98 -6.63 20.03
CA ASP A 357 15.24 -7.21 18.72
C ASP A 357 14.68 -6.33 17.58
N ALA A 358 13.50 -5.74 17.77
CA ALA A 358 12.95 -4.75 16.85
C ALA A 358 13.88 -3.52 16.72
N LEU A 359 14.38 -2.99 17.84
CA LEU A 359 15.31 -1.86 17.85
C LEU A 359 16.66 -2.20 17.20
N LYS A 360 17.18 -3.43 17.39
CA LYS A 360 18.36 -3.95 16.69
C LYS A 360 18.16 -4.00 15.18
N MET A 361 17.01 -4.49 14.72
CA MET A 361 16.69 -4.49 13.28
C MET A 361 16.64 -3.08 12.70
N LYS A 362 16.07 -2.10 13.43
CA LYS A 362 16.05 -0.69 13.01
C LYS A 362 17.47 -0.11 12.91
N LEU A 363 18.32 -0.38 13.91
CA LEU A 363 19.72 0.06 13.91
C LEU A 363 20.51 -0.54 12.73
N ASN A 364 20.41 -1.85 12.51
CA ASN A 364 21.10 -2.53 11.41
C ASN A 364 20.69 -1.99 10.04
N LYS A 365 19.40 -1.69 9.87
CA LYS A 365 18.90 -1.06 8.66
C LYS A 365 19.45 0.36 8.49
N ALA A 366 19.43 1.17 9.55
CA ALA A 366 19.97 2.53 9.51
C ALA A 366 21.49 2.56 9.20
N ARG A 367 22.25 1.59 9.72
CA ARG A 367 23.67 1.40 9.37
C ARG A 367 23.86 1.02 7.90
N LYS A 368 23.06 0.07 7.39
CA LYS A 368 23.10 -0.35 5.98
C LYS A 368 22.76 0.80 5.02
N ASP A 369 21.88 1.70 5.44
CA ASP A 369 21.46 2.87 4.67
C ASP A 369 22.39 4.09 4.89
N HIS A 370 23.53 3.92 5.58
CA HIS A 370 24.50 4.97 5.92
C HIS A 370 23.91 6.18 6.68
N LEU A 371 22.82 5.96 7.43
CA LEU A 371 22.13 6.99 8.21
C LEU A 371 22.66 7.10 9.66
N ILE A 372 23.65 6.30 10.02
CA ILE A 372 24.32 6.31 11.32
C ILE A 372 25.82 6.30 11.02
N ALA A 373 26.58 7.15 11.73
CA ALA A 373 28.02 7.18 11.54
C ALA A 373 28.64 5.83 11.98
N PRO A 374 29.64 5.29 11.25
CA PRO A 374 30.18 3.95 11.51
C PRO A 374 30.70 3.71 12.93
N ASN A 375 31.17 4.77 13.59
CA ASN A 375 31.74 4.72 14.94
C ASN A 375 30.78 5.24 16.03
N ASP A 376 29.53 5.49 15.68
CA ASP A 376 28.54 6.02 16.60
C ASP A 376 27.82 4.89 17.33
N ASN A 377 28.10 4.78 18.62
CA ASN A 377 27.50 3.81 19.55
C ASN A 377 26.68 4.51 20.64
N ASP A 378 26.51 5.83 20.56
CA ASP A 378 25.74 6.60 21.54
C ASP A 378 24.35 6.95 20.98
N PHE A 379 23.36 6.19 21.41
CA PHE A 379 21.95 6.35 21.09
C PHE A 379 21.13 6.83 22.31
N GLY A 380 21.78 7.51 23.27
CA GLY A 380 21.16 8.00 24.48
C GLY A 380 20.48 6.88 25.29
N LYS A 381 19.16 6.99 25.48
CA LYS A 381 18.37 5.98 26.21
C LYS A 381 18.35 4.60 25.57
N TYR A 382 18.74 4.45 24.31
CA TYR A 382 18.78 3.15 23.63
C TYR A 382 20.17 2.48 23.71
N SER A 383 21.22 3.21 24.10
CA SER A 383 22.61 2.72 24.06
C SER A 383 22.81 1.42 24.84
N PHE A 384 22.16 1.27 26.00
CA PHE A 384 22.30 0.09 26.84
C PHE A 384 21.74 -1.19 26.18
N LEU A 385 20.81 -1.07 25.23
CA LEU A 385 20.24 -2.21 24.49
C LEU A 385 21.24 -2.85 23.52
N PHE A 386 22.31 -2.13 23.21
CA PHE A 386 23.30 -2.49 22.20
C PHE A 386 24.72 -2.69 22.77
N LYS A 387 24.90 -2.61 24.09
CA LYS A 387 26.21 -2.73 24.74
C LYS A 387 26.87 -4.11 24.61
N ASP A 388 26.10 -5.16 24.33
CA ASP A 388 26.60 -6.53 24.14
C ASP A 388 27.02 -6.83 22.67
N LEU A 389 27.14 -5.82 21.81
CA LEU A 389 27.43 -5.96 20.38
C LEU A 389 28.84 -5.50 19.96
N ASN A 390 29.76 -5.34 20.91
CA ASN A 390 31.18 -5.07 20.64
C ASN A 390 32.05 -6.29 20.93
#